data_AF-A0A831KCN2-F1
#
_entry.id   AF-A0A831KCN2-F1
#
_cell.length_a   1.000
_cell.length_b   1.000
_cell.length_c   1.000
_cell.angle_alpha   90.00
_cell.angle_beta   90.00
_cell.angle_gamma   90.00
#
_symmetry.space_group_name_H-M   'P 1'
#
loop_
_entity.id
_entity.type
_entity.pdbx_description
1 polymer ?
#
loop_
_entity_poly.entity_id
_entity_poly.type
_entity_poly.pdbx_seq_one_letter_code
_entity_poly.pdbx_strand_id
1 'polypeptide(L)' 'MDFEDDLAFCRYLAEKVGVAAIPSSFFWKDRRQGKDLVRFCFCRKDETLEEAIKRLKRLRS' A
#
# COMPACT_ATOMS: atom_id res chain seq x y z
N MET A 1 6.12 7.47 -10.51
CA MET A 1 5.15 8.23 -9.70
C MET A 1 5.89 8.66 -8.46
N ASP A 2 5.91 9.96 -8.15
CA ASP A 2 6.49 10.46 -6.90
C ASP A 2 5.38 10.72 -5.90
N PHE A 3 5.44 10.03 -4.76
CA PHE A 3 4.57 10.26 -3.62
C PHE A 3 5.39 10.92 -2.52
N GLU A 4 4.79 11.88 -1.81
CA GLU A 4 5.46 12.60 -0.73
C GLU A 4 5.82 11.68 0.45
N ASP A 5 4.93 10.74 0.78
CA ASP A 5 5.12 9.73 1.83
C ASP A 5 4.26 8.46 1.60
N ASP A 6 4.42 7.48 2.50
CA ASP A 6 3.67 6.23 2.51
C ASP A 6 2.16 6.43 2.72
N LEU A 7 1.74 7.50 3.41
CA LEU A 7 0.34 7.83 3.60
C LEU A 7 -0.30 8.29 2.28
N ALA A 8 0.36 9.17 1.53
CA ALA A 8 -0.07 9.61 0.21
C ALA A 8 -0.16 8.42 -0.75
N PHE A 9 0.83 7.51 -0.72
CA PHE A 9 0.79 6.29 -1.51
C PHE A 9 -0.37 5.36 -1.11
N CYS A 10 -0.60 5.14 0.19
CA CYS A 10 -1.72 4.32 0.69
C CYS A 10 -3.09 4.87 0.25
N ARG A 11 -3.27 6.21 0.27
CA ARG A 11 -4.50 6.85 -0.22
C ARG A 11 -4.69 6.62 -1.72
N TYR A 12 -3.63 6.81 -2.51
CA TYR A 12 -3.66 6.52 -3.94
C TYR A 12 -4.03 5.06 -4.24
N LEU A 13 -3.43 4.10 -3.53
CA LEU A 13 -3.76 2.68 -3.70
C LEU A 13 -5.24 2.41 -3.41
N ALA A 14 -5.79 2.98 -2.33
CA ALA A 14 -7.19 2.78 -1.97
C ALA A 14 -8.15 3.40 -3.01
N GLU A 15 -7.90 4.65 -3.43
CA GLU A 15 -8.82 5.41 -4.28
C GLU A 15 -8.72 5.04 -5.76
N LYS A 16 -7.50 4.81 -6.28
CA LYS A 16 -7.25 4.65 -7.72
C LYS A 16 -7.02 3.20 -8.12
N VAL A 17 -6.38 2.43 -7.25
CA VAL A 17 -6.03 1.03 -7.53
C VAL A 17 -7.08 0.08 -6.93
N GLY A 18 -7.81 0.53 -5.91
CA GLY A 18 -8.78 -0.29 -5.19
C GLY A 18 -8.13 -1.34 -4.30
N VAL A 19 -6.96 -1.05 -3.74
CA VAL A 19 -6.24 -1.93 -2.80
C VAL A 19 -5.88 -1.13 -1.56
N ALA A 20 -6.27 -1.60 -0.38
CA ALA A 20 -5.89 -0.93 0.87
C ALA A 20 -4.53 -1.42 1.38
N ALA A 21 -3.70 -0.48 1.82
CA ALA A 21 -2.44 -0.72 2.52
C ALA A 21 -2.40 0.12 3.81
N ILE A 22 -1.49 -0.24 4.71
CA ILE A 22 -1.29 0.46 5.98
C ILE A 22 0.03 1.24 5.87
N PRO A 23 0.06 2.56 6.13
CA PRO A 23 1.30 3.32 6.11
C PRO A 23 2.19 2.86 7.28
N SER A 24 3.43 2.49 6.98
CA SER A 24 4.35 1.92 7.96
C SER A 24 4.93 2.98 8.88
N SER A 25 5.04 4.23 8.43
CA SER A 25 5.63 5.35 9.16
C SER A 25 5.00 5.57 10.54
N PHE A 26 3.73 5.24 10.72
CA PHE A 26 3.04 5.32 12.02
C PHE A 26 3.53 4.32 13.07
N PHE A 27 4.28 3.28 12.67
CA PHE A 27 4.84 2.28 13.58
C PHE A 27 6.30 2.54 13.96
N TRP A 28 6.92 3.59 13.42
CA TRP A 28 8.30 3.98 13.75
C TRP A 28 8.33 5.18 14.70
N LYS A 29 9.33 5.21 15.59
CA LYS A 29 9.57 6.37 16.47
C LYS A 29 9.89 7.63 15.67
N ASP A 30 10.72 7.49 14.64
CA ASP A 30 10.94 8.51 13.61
C ASP A 30 10.21 8.09 12.33
N ARG A 31 9.18 8.87 11.96
CA ARG A 31 8.33 8.58 10.79
C ARG A 31 9.12 8.49 9.49
N ARG A 32 10.25 9.21 9.37
CA ARG A 32 11.09 9.20 8.16
C ARG A 32 11.64 7.81 7.84
N GLN A 33 11.78 6.94 8.84
CA GLN A 33 12.30 5.58 8.65
C GLN A 33 11.27 4.64 8.00
N GLY A 34 9.98 4.94 8.14
CA GLY A 34 8.90 4.14 7.54
C GLY A 34 8.23 4.77 6.33
N LYS A 35 8.66 5.97 5.91
CA LYS A 35 7.98 6.78 4.87
C LYS A 35 7.95 6.12 3.48
N ASP A 36 8.87 5.18 3.21
CA ASP A 36 8.99 4.49 1.92
C ASP A 36 8.45 3.04 2.00
N LEU A 37 7.80 2.68 3.12
CA LEU A 37 7.32 1.32 3.38
C LEU A 37 5.80 1.31 3.60
N VAL A 38 5.14 0.30 3.06
CA VAL A 38 3.71 0.03 3.34
C VAL A 38 3.53 -1.43 3.77
N ARG A 39 2.51 -1.67 4.59
CA ARG A 39 2.19 -3.00 5.13
C ARG A 39 0.85 -3.49 4.59
N PHE A 40 0.81 -4.77 4.19
CA PHE A 40 -0.40 -5.50 3.83
C PHE A 40 -0.77 -6.55 4.89
N CYS A 41 -2.06 -6.89 5.03
CA CYS A 41 -2.48 -8.09 5.74
C CYS A 41 -2.90 -9.17 4.75
N PHE A 42 -2.30 -10.35 4.86
CA PHE A 42 -2.63 -11.52 4.05
C PHE A 42 -3.76 -12.38 4.66
N CYS A 43 -4.29 -11.96 5.81
CA CYS A 43 -5.39 -12.57 6.54
C CYS A 43 -6.76 -12.40 5.85
N ARG A 44 -6.86 -12.73 4.56
CA ARG A 44 -8.04 -12.56 3.71
C ARG A 44 -8.30 -13.86 2.95
N LYS A 45 -9.46 -13.97 2.29
CA LYS A 45 -9.73 -15.10 1.41
C LYS A 45 -8.80 -15.04 0.19
N ASP A 46 -8.45 -16.20 -0.37
CA ASP A 46 -7.55 -16.31 -1.52
C ASP A 46 -8.04 -15.46 -2.70
N GLU A 47 -9.34 -15.42 -2.97
CA GLU A 47 -9.88 -14.63 -4.09
C GLU A 47 -9.66 -13.13 -3.90
N THR A 48 -9.63 -12.66 -2.64
CA THR A 48 -9.31 -11.26 -2.33
C THR A 48 -7.85 -10.95 -2.58
N LEU A 49 -6.94 -11.88 -2.24
CA LEU A 49 -5.51 -11.73 -2.46
C LEU A 49 -5.17 -11.75 -3.96
N GLU A 50 -5.79 -12.67 -4.72
CA GLU A 50 -5.64 -12.76 -6.16
C GLU A 50 -6.08 -11.48 -6.89
N GLU A 51 -7.25 -10.95 -6.53
CA GLU A 51 -7.75 -9.70 -7.11
C GLU A 51 -6.84 -8.51 -6.75
N ALA A 52 -6.33 -8.44 -5.52
CA ALA A 52 -5.36 -7.42 -5.12
C ALA A 52 -4.07 -7.51 -5.96
N ILE A 53 -3.52 -8.72 -6.17
CA ILE A 53 -2.35 -8.95 -7.02
C ILE A 53 -2.64 -8.50 -8.46
N LYS A 54 -3.80 -8.85 -9.02
CA LYS A 54 -4.20 -8.45 -10.38
C LYS A 54 -4.28 -6.94 -10.54
N ARG A 55 -4.82 -6.23 -9.55
CA ARG A 55 -4.87 -4.75 -9.53
C ARG A 55 -3.48 -4.15 -9.43
N LEU A 56 -2.65 -4.63 -8.51
CA LEU A 56 -1.29 -4.13 -8.30
C LEU A 56 -0.36 -4.35 -9.50
N LYS A 57 -0.52 -5.45 -10.25
CA LYS A 57 0.25 -5.70 -11.48
C LYS A 57 0.09 -4.61 -12.53
N ARG A 58 -1.01 -3.84 -12.52
CA ARG A 58 -1.24 -2.71 -13.44
C ARG A 58 -0.31 -1.52 -13.18
N LEU A 59 0.33 -1.46 -12.01
CA LEU A 59 1.28 -0.40 -11.65
C LEU A 59 2.69 -0.64 -12.19
N ARG A 60 2.97 -1.84 -12.72
CA ARG A 60 4.27 -2.18 -13.30
C ARG A 60 4.34 -1.68 -14.74
N SER A 61 4.77 -0.43 -14.93
CA SER A 61 5.12 0.18 -16.21
C SER A 61 6.60 0.57 -16.22
#